data_AF-A0A0G1V4H9-F1
#
_entry.id   AF-A0A0G1V4H9-F1
#
_cell.length_a   1.000
_cell.length_b   1.000
_cell.length_c   1.000
_cell.angle_alpha   90.00
_cell.angle_beta   90.00
_cell.angle_gamma   90.00
#
_symmetry.space_group_name_H-M   'P 1'
#
loop_
_entity.id
_entity.type
_entity.pdbx_description
1 polymer ?
#
loop_
_entity_poly.entity_id
_entity_poly.type
_entity_poly.pdbx_seq_one_letter_code
_entity_poly.pdbx_strand_id
1 'polypeptide(L)'
;MPMRIFALLFIILVYWGTTISNGFIHDDHREVENNPYLASWEHFPKVFTSCIGGYQLPSCKGAGYYYRPLGVLSLFATRQISSRPWVFHVVSIAYLWVLSMLLFYFLRLHGIEGTVGLIGVAAYVTHPIISEVANGIGVYDLLLAICVVSAILSFALYRKTKRHVWFVCSLLAYFLALLAKESAVVLLVAFPIYDFLYSQKKKRLYQSIGLYSWFLVPLVVYGLMRYWVLGGPVYRQEGYYAMGIAASLVNMIGLYGRNLWALMYPFPLSTFHRFVAISWSSWQFIVSFFALVLTAAAGWASYRRKLPGITFGLSIFVLFLVVPIVFFTKVGRFPFTERFLFVPFIGVTVAVTFLLQSLKPRVSGVVRWLFIVGLAGLFIVNWVGIQKRNADWKNDAAFYASVVRDDPGNEFGYAFGTFKEVLYQKNGLSFRYPDVFTLQEKETGVVLVTKSGFAMSIDSNVKDPLESAMAYLSRQPAEPGALVSEGQAKVAAVEFAWARNWNQKGTEMLELFLFAAGQVVHVTAKPADSVFMGQFDKIVGSFAF
;
A
#
# COMPACT_ATOMS: atom_id res chain seq x y z
N MET A 1 17.67 -25.27 18.60
CA MET A 1 17.55 -23.91 18.02
C MET A 1 17.67 -23.91 16.50
N PRO A 2 18.68 -24.56 15.88
CA PRO A 2 18.86 -24.53 14.41
C PRO A 2 17.65 -25.09 13.66
N MET A 3 17.14 -26.25 14.10
CA MET A 3 16.01 -26.93 13.45
C MET A 3 14.74 -26.07 13.31
N ARG A 4 14.44 -25.19 14.28
CA ARG A 4 13.27 -24.30 14.20
C ARG A 4 13.49 -23.13 13.25
N ILE A 5 14.73 -22.65 13.15
CA ILE A 5 15.11 -21.59 12.21
C ILE A 5 15.01 -22.11 10.77
N PHE A 6 15.48 -23.33 10.52
CA PHE A 6 15.31 -23.99 9.23
C PHE A 6 13.85 -24.32 8.93
N ALA A 7 13.05 -24.69 9.93
CA ALA A 7 11.62 -24.90 9.74
C ALA A 7 10.90 -23.61 9.31
N LEU A 8 11.24 -22.45 9.89
CA LEU A 8 10.68 -21.16 9.47
C LEU A 8 11.09 -20.80 8.04
N LEU A 9 12.34 -21.03 7.65
CA LEU A 9 12.77 -20.84 6.27
C LEU A 9 11.98 -21.73 5.31
N PHE A 10 11.83 -23.01 5.64
CA PHE A 10 11.06 -23.96 4.83
C PHE A 10 9.60 -23.52 4.68
N ILE A 11 8.94 -23.10 5.77
CA ILE A 11 7.57 -22.57 5.73
C ILE A 11 7.50 -21.34 4.81
N ILE A 12 8.43 -20.40 4.93
CA ILE A 12 8.46 -19.20 4.08
C ILE A 12 8.62 -19.59 2.60
N LEU A 13 9.52 -20.52 2.27
CA LEU A 13 9.73 -20.98 0.90
C LEU A 13 8.49 -21.69 0.32
N VAL A 14 7.77 -22.48 1.13
CA VAL A 14 6.54 -23.15 0.71
C VAL A 14 5.43 -22.15 0.34
N TYR A 15 5.34 -21.03 1.07
CA TYR A 15 4.28 -20.03 0.87
C TYR A 15 4.66 -18.95 -0.14
N TRP A 16 5.90 -18.48 -0.09
CA TRP A 16 6.37 -17.30 -0.82
C TRP A 16 7.46 -17.62 -1.85
N GLY A 17 7.94 -18.85 -1.95
CA GLY A 17 8.99 -19.20 -2.91
C GLY A 17 8.59 -18.96 -4.38
N THR A 18 7.29 -19.00 -4.69
CA THR A 18 6.77 -18.68 -6.02
C THR A 18 6.98 -17.23 -6.43
N THR A 19 7.11 -16.30 -5.46
CA THR A 19 7.34 -14.87 -5.72
C THR A 19 8.71 -14.59 -6.34
N ILE A 20 9.69 -15.49 -6.17
CA ILE A 20 11.01 -15.38 -6.81
C ILE A 20 10.87 -15.29 -8.34
N SER A 21 9.81 -15.90 -8.89
CA SER A 21 9.54 -15.91 -10.32
C SER A 21 8.76 -14.69 -10.82
N ASN A 22 8.34 -13.78 -9.94
CA ASN A 22 7.57 -12.59 -10.31
C ASN A 22 8.49 -11.54 -10.99
N GLY A 23 7.88 -10.73 -11.85
CA GLY A 23 8.52 -9.57 -12.45
C GLY A 23 8.43 -8.33 -11.56
N PHE A 24 9.08 -7.25 -11.99
CA PHE A 24 8.74 -5.92 -11.49
C PHE A 24 7.31 -5.59 -11.89
N ILE A 25 6.58 -4.93 -10.98
CA ILE A 25 5.22 -4.47 -11.24
C ILE A 25 5.00 -3.06 -10.70
N HIS A 26 4.09 -2.31 -11.31
CA HIS A 26 3.62 -1.02 -10.82
C HIS A 26 4.75 -0.06 -10.36
N ASP A 27 4.88 0.17 -9.05
CA ASP A 27 5.87 1.08 -8.45
C ASP A 27 7.31 0.58 -8.65
N ASP A 28 7.53 -0.72 -8.81
CA ASP A 28 8.86 -1.31 -8.98
C ASP A 28 9.55 -0.79 -10.26
N HIS A 29 8.76 -0.53 -11.31
CA HIS A 29 9.28 0.04 -12.55
C HIS A 29 9.91 1.41 -12.31
N ARG A 30 9.25 2.27 -11.52
CA ARG A 30 9.76 3.60 -11.19
C ARG A 30 10.88 3.52 -10.15
N GLU A 31 10.69 2.75 -9.09
CA GLU A 31 11.60 2.77 -7.94
C GLU A 31 12.89 2.00 -8.20
N VAL A 32 12.83 0.95 -9.01
CA VAL A 32 13.94 0.02 -9.25
C VAL A 32 14.37 -0.02 -10.70
N GLU A 33 13.49 -0.42 -11.62
CA GLU A 33 13.88 -0.79 -12.97
C GLU A 33 14.42 0.40 -13.77
N ASN A 34 13.68 1.50 -13.75
CA ASN A 34 13.94 2.73 -14.51
C ASN A 34 14.63 3.81 -13.67
N ASN A 35 15.11 3.48 -12.47
CA ASN A 35 15.73 4.43 -11.56
C ASN A 35 17.25 4.53 -11.83
N PRO A 36 17.73 5.60 -12.49
CA PRO A 36 19.16 5.75 -12.81
C PRO A 36 20.01 5.92 -11.55
N TYR A 37 19.44 6.42 -10.45
CA TYR A 37 20.17 6.59 -9.20
C TYR A 37 20.59 5.27 -8.54
N LEU A 38 20.04 4.13 -8.99
CA LEU A 38 20.45 2.80 -8.52
C LEU A 38 21.46 2.13 -9.46
N ALA A 39 21.78 2.71 -10.62
CA ALA A 39 22.52 2.02 -11.66
C ALA A 39 24.03 1.95 -11.43
N SER A 40 24.61 2.86 -10.62
CA SER A 40 26.06 2.94 -10.42
C SER A 40 26.45 3.57 -9.08
N TRP A 41 27.66 3.27 -8.62
CA TRP A 41 28.27 3.85 -7.42
C TRP A 41 28.44 5.36 -7.44
N GLU A 42 28.51 5.98 -8.62
CA GLU A 42 28.52 7.43 -8.78
C GLU A 42 27.27 8.08 -8.16
N HIS A 43 26.14 7.38 -8.22
CA HIS A 43 24.87 7.85 -7.68
C HIS A 43 24.65 7.49 -6.21
N PHE A 44 25.59 6.82 -5.54
CA PHE A 44 25.44 6.43 -4.14
C PHE A 44 25.04 7.60 -3.20
N PRO A 45 25.56 8.83 -3.34
CA PRO A 45 25.09 9.96 -2.53
C PRO A 45 23.59 10.24 -2.67
N LYS A 46 23.00 9.98 -3.85
CA LYS A 46 21.57 10.20 -4.11
C LYS A 46 20.66 9.35 -3.23
N VAL A 47 21.15 8.22 -2.72
CA VAL A 47 20.43 7.40 -1.73
C VAL A 47 20.04 8.23 -0.50
N PHE A 48 20.90 9.16 -0.08
CA PHE A 48 20.70 9.97 1.12
C PHE A 48 20.26 11.41 0.82
N THR A 49 20.47 11.90 -0.40
CA THR A 49 20.14 13.29 -0.77
C THR A 49 18.88 13.44 -1.63
N SER A 50 18.21 12.34 -1.98
CA SER A 50 16.98 12.34 -2.79
C SER A 50 15.80 11.73 -2.04
N CYS A 51 14.60 12.03 -2.50
CA CYS A 51 13.35 11.35 -2.15
C CYS A 51 13.13 10.12 -3.06
N ILE A 52 12.19 9.24 -2.66
CA ILE A 52 11.75 8.10 -3.49
C ILE A 52 11.26 8.63 -4.84
N GLY A 53 11.74 8.07 -5.95
CA GLY A 53 11.37 8.51 -7.30
C GLY A 53 11.89 9.90 -7.70
N GLY A 54 12.74 10.54 -6.88
CA GLY A 54 13.18 11.92 -7.10
C GLY A 54 14.01 12.17 -8.37
N TYR A 55 14.41 11.13 -9.11
CA TYR A 55 15.10 11.27 -10.40
C TYR A 55 14.19 11.83 -11.51
N GLN A 56 12.87 11.71 -11.35
CA GLN A 56 11.88 12.23 -12.29
C GLN A 56 11.50 13.69 -12.00
N LEU A 57 12.06 14.28 -10.95
CA LEU A 57 11.66 15.58 -10.42
C LEU A 57 12.80 16.58 -10.52
N PRO A 58 12.51 17.86 -10.84
CA PRO A 58 13.49 18.93 -10.71
C PRO A 58 13.96 19.12 -9.25
N SER A 59 13.07 18.86 -8.28
CA SER A 59 13.36 18.95 -6.85
C SER A 59 12.39 18.09 -6.03
N CYS A 60 12.90 17.52 -4.94
CA CYS A 60 12.07 16.83 -3.94
C CYS A 60 11.31 17.79 -3.02
N LYS A 61 11.72 19.07 -2.96
CA LYS A 61 11.12 20.04 -2.05
C LYS A 61 9.71 20.38 -2.49
N GLY A 62 8.74 20.13 -1.61
CA GLY A 62 7.32 20.40 -1.89
C GLY A 62 6.66 19.42 -2.87
N ALA A 63 7.39 18.45 -3.44
CA ALA A 63 6.87 17.52 -4.45
C ALA A 63 5.98 16.41 -3.88
N GLY A 64 5.89 16.31 -2.55
CA GLY A 64 5.00 15.37 -1.90
C GLY A 64 5.48 13.91 -1.83
N TYR A 65 6.78 13.69 -2.03
CA TYR A 65 7.38 12.36 -1.94
C TYR A 65 7.91 12.03 -0.54
N TYR A 66 8.23 10.76 -0.32
CA TYR A 66 8.78 10.26 0.94
C TYR A 66 10.31 10.23 0.92
N TYR A 67 10.90 10.45 2.11
CA TYR A 67 12.33 10.30 2.35
C TYR A 67 12.59 9.06 3.23
N ARG A 68 13.02 7.96 2.58
CA ARG A 68 13.23 6.64 3.21
C ARG A 68 14.55 6.01 2.75
N PRO A 69 15.70 6.61 3.10
CA PRO A 69 16.99 6.25 2.53
C PRO A 69 17.43 4.81 2.84
N LEU A 70 16.94 4.17 3.92
CA LEU A 70 17.32 2.78 4.20
C LEU A 70 16.71 1.79 3.19
N GLY A 71 15.47 2.03 2.78
CA GLY A 71 14.83 1.24 1.72
C GLY A 71 15.53 1.45 0.39
N VAL A 72 15.80 2.72 0.03
CA VAL A 72 16.54 3.05 -1.19
C VAL A 72 17.95 2.44 -1.18
N LEU A 73 18.64 2.43 -0.03
CA LEU A 73 19.95 1.80 0.12
C LEU A 73 19.89 0.29 -0.13
N SER A 74 18.86 -0.39 0.37
CA SER A 74 18.64 -1.82 0.12
C SER A 74 18.39 -2.10 -1.37
N LEU A 75 17.56 -1.28 -2.02
CA LEU A 75 17.33 -1.37 -3.46
C LEU A 75 18.62 -1.09 -4.26
N PHE A 76 19.38 -0.06 -3.87
CA PHE A 76 20.67 0.28 -4.46
C PHE A 76 21.65 -0.90 -4.38
N ALA A 77 21.86 -1.44 -3.18
CA ALA A 77 22.77 -2.56 -2.95
C ALA A 77 22.35 -3.80 -3.74
N THR A 78 21.04 -4.09 -3.80
CA THR A 78 20.52 -5.21 -4.59
C THR A 78 20.73 -4.98 -6.08
N ARG A 79 20.51 -3.76 -6.57
CA ARG A 79 20.75 -3.37 -7.97
C ARG A 79 22.22 -3.47 -8.38
N GLN A 80 23.16 -3.22 -7.46
CA GLN A 80 24.59 -3.43 -7.71
C GLN A 80 24.95 -4.92 -7.92
N ILE A 81 24.16 -5.84 -7.35
CA ILE A 81 24.34 -7.28 -7.54
C ILE A 81 23.71 -7.74 -8.86
N SER A 82 22.50 -7.26 -9.16
CA SER A 82 21.76 -7.65 -10.35
C SER A 82 20.61 -6.70 -10.65
N SER A 83 20.32 -6.52 -11.94
CA SER A 83 19.13 -5.82 -12.42
C SER A 83 17.87 -6.69 -12.49
N ARG A 84 18.00 -8.02 -12.30
CA ARG A 84 16.91 -8.98 -12.51
C ARG A 84 15.93 -9.02 -11.32
N PRO A 85 14.60 -9.04 -11.56
CA PRO A 85 13.58 -9.04 -10.51
C PRO A 85 13.75 -10.11 -9.44
N TRP A 86 14.10 -11.34 -9.84
CA TRP A 86 14.22 -12.47 -8.92
C TRP A 86 15.19 -12.23 -7.75
N VAL A 87 16.24 -11.42 -7.94
CA VAL A 87 17.21 -11.10 -6.88
C VAL A 87 16.56 -10.23 -5.81
N PHE A 88 15.71 -9.29 -6.19
CA PHE A 88 14.97 -8.45 -5.26
C PHE A 88 13.96 -9.26 -4.44
N HIS A 89 13.25 -10.20 -5.08
CA HIS A 89 12.35 -11.11 -4.36
C HIS A 89 13.11 -12.04 -3.39
N VAL A 90 14.28 -12.55 -3.77
CA VAL A 90 15.14 -13.34 -2.87
C VAL A 90 15.56 -12.51 -1.66
N VAL A 91 15.94 -11.25 -1.85
CA VAL A 91 16.28 -10.33 -0.75
C VAL A 91 15.06 -10.08 0.15
N SER A 92 13.86 -9.88 -0.41
CA SER A 92 12.62 -9.75 0.36
C SER A 92 12.30 -11.01 1.19
N ILE A 93 12.48 -12.20 0.62
CA ILE A 93 12.31 -13.48 1.34
C ILE A 93 13.35 -13.59 2.48
N ALA A 94 14.60 -13.20 2.23
CA ALA A 94 15.64 -13.18 3.24
C ALA A 94 15.28 -12.23 4.39
N TYR A 95 14.74 -11.05 4.10
CA TYR A 95 14.23 -10.13 5.11
C TYR A 95 13.08 -10.73 5.93
N LEU A 96 12.11 -11.38 5.27
CA LEU A 96 11.01 -12.06 5.99
C LEU A 96 11.54 -13.18 6.91
N TRP A 97 12.57 -13.90 6.48
CA TRP A 97 13.23 -14.92 7.30
C TRP A 97 13.96 -14.32 8.51
N VAL A 98 14.73 -13.24 8.31
CA VAL A 98 15.41 -12.51 9.41
C VAL A 98 14.38 -11.97 10.41
N LEU A 99 13.30 -11.36 9.94
CA LEU A 99 12.20 -10.89 10.79
C LEU A 99 11.61 -12.03 11.63
N SER A 100 11.37 -13.19 11.01
CA SER A 100 10.83 -14.38 11.68
C SER A 100 11.76 -14.88 12.79
N MET A 101 13.08 -14.88 12.54
CA MET A 101 14.08 -15.24 13.53
C MET A 101 14.09 -14.27 14.71
N LEU A 102 14.06 -12.96 14.45
CA LEU A 102 14.02 -11.91 15.47
C LEU A 102 12.77 -12.00 16.32
N LEU A 103 11.60 -12.20 15.69
CA LEU A 103 10.33 -12.36 16.39
C LEU A 103 10.31 -13.62 17.26
N PHE A 104 10.80 -14.76 16.72
CA PHE A 104 10.92 -15.99 17.48
C PHE A 104 11.86 -15.83 18.69
N TYR A 105 12.98 -15.13 18.52
CA TYR A 105 13.91 -14.85 19.60
C TYR A 105 13.32 -13.89 20.65
N PHE A 106 12.57 -12.87 20.24
CA PHE A 106 11.82 -11.98 21.14
C PHE A 106 10.81 -12.77 21.99
N LEU A 107 10.03 -13.65 21.38
CA LEU A 107 9.09 -14.52 22.08
C LEU A 107 9.82 -15.40 23.11
N ARG A 108 10.94 -16.02 22.71
CA ARG A 108 11.77 -16.85 23.59
C ARG A 108 12.34 -16.08 24.77
N LEU A 109 12.84 -14.86 24.55
CA LEU A 109 13.39 -14.01 25.61
C LEU A 109 12.41 -13.81 26.77
N HIS A 110 11.12 -13.87 26.48
CA HIS A 110 10.01 -13.67 27.41
C HIS A 110 9.28 -14.98 27.80
N GLY A 111 9.93 -16.13 27.63
CA GLY A 111 9.45 -17.42 28.13
C GLY A 111 8.49 -18.17 27.20
N ILE A 112 8.28 -17.70 25.97
CA ILE A 112 7.55 -18.44 24.94
C ILE A 112 8.54 -19.32 24.18
N GLU A 113 8.64 -20.59 24.59
CA GLU A 113 9.51 -21.57 23.95
C GLU A 113 8.71 -22.61 23.17
N GLY A 114 9.44 -23.50 22.49
CA GLY A 114 8.84 -24.71 21.94
C GLY A 114 8.08 -24.50 20.65
N THR A 115 7.05 -25.33 20.49
CA THR A 115 6.13 -25.35 19.36
C THR A 115 5.19 -24.13 19.37
N VAL A 116 4.83 -23.59 20.54
CA VAL A 116 3.92 -22.43 20.63
C VAL A 116 4.55 -21.20 19.99
N GLY A 117 5.82 -20.92 20.29
CA GLY A 117 6.55 -19.83 19.62
C GLY A 117 6.69 -20.04 18.12
N LEU A 118 6.93 -21.28 17.68
CA LEU A 118 7.03 -21.61 16.25
C LEU A 118 5.68 -21.40 15.54
N ILE A 119 4.58 -21.88 16.13
CA ILE A 119 3.22 -21.69 15.60
C ILE A 119 2.87 -20.20 15.52
N GLY A 120 3.21 -19.42 16.54
CA GLY A 120 2.98 -17.97 16.56
C GLY A 120 3.65 -17.26 15.38
N VAL A 121 4.95 -17.51 15.18
CA VAL A 121 5.69 -16.91 14.06
C VAL A 121 5.23 -17.47 12.71
N ALA A 122 4.95 -18.77 12.62
CA ALA A 122 4.39 -19.38 11.42
C ALA A 122 3.07 -18.69 11.04
N ALA A 123 2.15 -18.52 11.99
CA ALA A 123 0.88 -17.84 11.77
C ALA A 123 1.04 -16.42 11.23
N TYR A 124 2.09 -15.69 11.62
CA TYR A 124 2.41 -14.38 11.05
C TYR A 124 2.83 -14.49 9.58
N VAL A 125 3.85 -15.31 9.27
CA VAL A 125 4.39 -15.40 7.91
C VAL A 125 3.51 -16.15 6.92
N THR A 126 2.55 -16.93 7.40
CA THR A 126 1.59 -17.63 6.54
C THR A 126 0.27 -16.88 6.39
N HIS A 127 0.12 -15.69 6.97
CA HIS A 127 -1.15 -14.95 6.90
C HIS A 127 -1.28 -14.22 5.55
N PRO A 128 -2.41 -14.34 4.83
CA PRO A 128 -2.55 -13.68 3.51
C PRO A 128 -2.46 -12.14 3.56
N ILE A 129 -2.71 -11.52 4.71
CA ILE A 129 -2.62 -10.05 4.88
C ILE A 129 -1.23 -9.47 4.61
N ILE A 130 -0.16 -10.27 4.69
CA ILE A 130 1.19 -9.80 4.38
C ILE A 130 1.52 -9.91 2.88
N SER A 131 0.56 -10.35 2.05
CA SER A 131 0.80 -10.68 0.65
C SER A 131 1.29 -9.51 -0.20
N GLU A 132 0.77 -8.29 0.02
CA GLU A 132 1.24 -7.10 -0.70
C GLU A 132 2.74 -6.85 -0.49
N VAL A 133 3.21 -6.99 0.76
CA VAL A 133 4.63 -6.78 1.13
C VAL A 133 5.51 -7.95 0.67
N ALA A 134 4.99 -9.18 0.69
CA ALA A 134 5.76 -10.38 0.34
C ALA A 134 5.83 -10.63 -1.18
N ASN A 135 4.80 -10.24 -1.94
CA ASN A 135 4.79 -10.36 -3.39
C ASN A 135 5.49 -9.20 -4.08
N GLY A 136 5.22 -7.96 -3.67
CA GLY A 136 5.92 -6.79 -4.19
C GLY A 136 7.33 -6.67 -3.63
N ILE A 137 8.07 -5.68 -4.11
CA ILE A 137 9.34 -5.27 -3.49
C ILE A 137 9.02 -4.37 -2.29
N GLY A 138 8.33 -4.94 -1.28
CA GLY A 138 7.86 -4.28 -0.05
C GLY A 138 8.97 -3.91 0.94
N VAL A 139 10.13 -3.49 0.43
CA VAL A 139 11.38 -3.31 1.16
C VAL A 139 11.24 -2.37 2.36
N TYR A 140 10.46 -1.29 2.24
CA TYR A 140 10.27 -0.31 3.30
C TYR A 140 9.57 -0.90 4.53
N ASP A 141 8.55 -1.72 4.32
CA ASP A 141 7.77 -2.35 5.40
C ASP A 141 8.54 -3.54 6.01
N LEU A 142 9.26 -4.31 5.20
CA LEU A 142 10.17 -5.37 5.66
C LEU A 142 11.29 -4.82 6.57
N LEU A 143 11.99 -3.77 6.12
CA LEU A 143 13.07 -3.16 6.89
C LEU A 143 12.56 -2.45 8.13
N LEU A 144 11.40 -1.78 8.05
CA LEU A 144 10.75 -1.21 9.23
C LEU A 144 10.50 -2.30 10.27
N ALA A 145 9.88 -3.43 9.89
CA ALA A 145 9.57 -4.52 10.80
C ALA A 145 10.84 -5.09 11.45
N ILE A 146 11.88 -5.38 10.66
CA ILE A 146 13.17 -5.88 11.16
C ILE A 146 13.78 -4.91 12.17
N CYS A 147 13.85 -3.62 11.82
CA CYS A 147 14.46 -2.61 12.67
C CYS A 147 13.65 -2.36 13.95
N VAL A 148 12.31 -2.38 13.87
CA VAL A 148 11.41 -2.24 15.02
C VAL A 148 11.59 -3.39 16.01
N VAL A 149 11.55 -4.64 15.54
CA VAL A 149 11.75 -5.81 16.41
C VAL A 149 13.17 -5.82 16.96
N SER A 150 14.17 -5.48 16.16
CA SER A 150 15.58 -5.39 16.60
C SER A 150 15.78 -4.32 17.68
N ALA A 151 15.15 -3.15 17.54
CA ALA A 151 15.25 -2.06 18.49
C ALA A 151 14.64 -2.44 19.84
N ILE A 152 13.42 -3.01 19.83
CA ILE A 152 12.73 -3.50 21.03
C ILE A 152 13.50 -4.66 21.68
N LEU A 153 13.98 -5.61 20.88
CA LEU A 153 14.73 -6.75 21.38
C LEU A 153 16.06 -6.34 22.02
N SER A 154 16.80 -5.43 21.38
CA SER A 154 18.06 -4.91 21.93
C SER A 154 17.79 -4.11 23.21
N PHE A 155 16.71 -3.33 23.27
CA PHE A 155 16.29 -2.66 24.50
C PHE A 155 15.99 -3.66 25.62
N ALA A 156 15.24 -4.73 25.33
CA ALA A 156 14.96 -5.82 26.26
C ALA A 156 16.25 -6.48 26.79
N LEU A 157 17.21 -6.76 25.90
CA LEU A 157 18.52 -7.32 26.26
C LEU A 157 19.34 -6.37 27.12
N TYR A 158 19.33 -5.06 26.82
CA TYR A 158 19.94 -4.04 27.69
C TYR A 158 19.32 -4.07 29.08
N ARG A 159 17.99 -4.12 29.19
CA ARG A 159 17.31 -4.14 30.49
C ARG A 159 17.61 -5.40 31.29
N LYS A 160 17.75 -6.55 30.62
CA LYS A 160 18.09 -7.85 31.22
C LYS A 160 19.56 -7.96 31.64
N THR A 161 20.49 -7.52 30.79
CA THR A 161 21.94 -7.74 30.97
C THR A 161 22.70 -6.53 31.51
N LYS A 162 22.11 -5.34 31.45
CA LYS A 162 22.72 -4.02 31.75
C LYS A 162 23.94 -3.67 30.89
N ARG A 163 24.22 -4.41 29.81
CA ARG A 163 25.33 -4.10 28.90
C ARG A 163 24.94 -2.97 27.94
N HIS A 164 25.69 -1.87 27.96
CA HIS A 164 25.42 -0.68 27.15
C HIS A 164 25.47 -0.92 25.63
N VAL A 165 26.21 -1.94 25.15
CA VAL A 165 26.20 -2.33 23.73
C VAL A 165 24.78 -2.55 23.23
N TRP A 166 23.91 -3.20 24.00
CA TRP A 166 22.53 -3.44 23.61
C TRP A 166 21.68 -2.17 23.58
N PHE A 167 22.00 -1.17 24.41
CA PHE A 167 21.34 0.13 24.35
C PHE A 167 21.74 0.88 23.08
N VAL A 168 23.03 0.88 22.73
CA VAL A 168 23.53 1.46 21.47
C VAL A 168 22.91 0.74 20.27
N CYS A 169 22.87 -0.60 20.26
CA CYS A 169 22.18 -1.36 19.22
C CYS A 169 20.69 -0.98 19.11
N SER A 170 20.01 -0.71 20.23
CA SER A 170 18.61 -0.26 20.23
C SER A 170 18.46 1.12 19.60
N LEU A 171 19.34 2.08 19.94
CA LEU A 171 19.36 3.43 19.35
C LEU A 171 19.63 3.36 17.84
N LEU A 172 20.61 2.57 17.41
CA LEU A 172 20.95 2.39 16.01
C LEU A 172 19.81 1.72 15.24
N ALA A 173 19.23 0.64 15.76
CA ALA A 173 18.08 -0.01 15.14
C ALA A 173 16.86 0.93 15.07
N TYR A 174 16.64 1.77 16.08
CA TYR A 174 15.58 2.78 16.03
C TYR A 174 15.85 3.84 14.95
N PHE A 175 17.09 4.33 14.84
CA PHE A 175 17.47 5.25 13.78
C PHE A 175 17.27 4.63 12.39
N LEU A 176 17.70 3.39 12.19
CA LEU A 176 17.47 2.64 10.96
C LEU A 176 15.97 2.45 10.67
N ALA A 177 15.14 2.20 11.71
CA ALA A 177 13.69 2.11 11.55
C ALA A 177 13.09 3.43 11.03
N LEU A 178 13.55 4.59 11.54
CA LEU A 178 13.12 5.90 11.04
C LEU A 178 13.56 6.15 9.60
N LEU A 179 14.76 5.71 9.21
CA LEU A 179 15.25 5.76 7.83
C LEU A 179 14.49 4.80 6.89
N ALA A 180 13.89 3.73 7.41
CA ALA A 180 13.00 2.85 6.66
C ALA A 180 11.60 3.47 6.48
N LYS A 181 11.01 3.99 7.56
CA LYS A 181 9.68 4.61 7.54
C LYS A 181 9.49 5.53 8.75
N GLU A 182 8.93 6.70 8.51
CA GLU A 182 8.62 7.70 9.54
C GLU A 182 7.69 7.18 10.66
N SER A 183 6.89 6.15 10.38
CA SER A 183 6.00 5.52 11.36
C SER A 183 6.74 4.89 12.54
N ALA A 184 8.05 4.65 12.43
CA ALA A 184 8.87 4.19 13.54
C ALA A 184 8.85 5.15 14.75
N VAL A 185 8.46 6.41 14.60
CA VAL A 185 8.35 7.41 15.69
C VAL A 185 7.61 6.89 16.93
N VAL A 186 6.65 5.98 16.74
CA VAL A 186 5.87 5.38 17.83
C VAL A 186 6.72 4.56 18.82
N LEU A 187 7.94 4.18 18.45
CA LEU A 187 8.87 3.49 19.35
C LEU A 187 9.23 4.33 20.59
N LEU A 188 9.17 5.66 20.50
CA LEU A 188 9.33 6.55 21.67
C LEU A 188 8.32 6.26 22.77
N VAL A 189 7.14 5.77 22.41
CA VAL A 189 6.09 5.34 23.35
C VAL A 189 6.24 3.86 23.69
N ALA A 190 6.67 3.03 22.73
CA ALA A 190 6.84 1.59 22.94
C ALA A 190 7.92 1.26 24.00
N PHE A 191 9.05 1.98 24.06
CA PHE A 191 10.10 1.71 25.05
C PHE A 191 9.63 1.94 26.50
N PRO A 192 8.99 3.08 26.85
CA PRO A 192 8.32 3.27 28.13
C PRO A 192 7.30 2.19 28.48
N ILE A 193 6.45 1.78 27.52
CA ILE A 193 5.45 0.73 27.74
C ILE A 193 6.14 -0.60 28.05
N TYR A 194 7.18 -0.95 27.29
CA TYR A 194 7.96 -2.17 27.53
C TYR A 194 8.53 -2.19 28.95
N ASP A 195 9.18 -1.09 29.36
CA ASP A 195 9.75 -0.98 30.70
C ASP A 195 8.69 -1.02 31.81
N PHE A 196 7.54 -0.37 31.59
CA PHE A 196 6.43 -0.40 32.54
C PHE A 196 5.89 -1.82 32.76
N LEU A 197 5.80 -2.63 31.70
CA LEU A 197 5.23 -3.97 31.76
C LEU A 197 6.23 -5.04 32.26
N TYR A 198 7.52 -4.90 31.95
CA TYR A 198 8.53 -5.93 32.24
C TYR A 198 9.54 -5.57 33.34
N SER A 199 9.57 -4.33 33.84
CA SER A 199 10.46 -3.96 34.94
C SER A 199 10.02 -4.55 36.28
N GLN A 200 10.88 -5.39 36.86
CA GLN A 200 10.72 -6.01 38.19
C GLN A 200 10.65 -4.97 39.34
N LYS A 201 11.37 -3.85 39.19
CA LYS A 201 11.32 -2.73 40.14
C LYS A 201 10.33 -1.71 39.60
N LYS A 202 9.33 -1.32 40.41
CA LYS A 202 8.44 -0.18 40.15
C LYS A 202 9.21 1.15 40.25
N LYS A 203 10.27 1.32 39.45
CA LYS A 203 10.88 2.63 39.24
C LYS A 203 9.81 3.49 38.57
N ARG A 204 9.54 4.67 39.12
CA ARG A 204 8.60 5.60 38.50
C ARG A 204 9.15 6.01 37.13
N LEU A 205 8.26 6.20 36.15
CA LEU A 205 8.65 6.53 34.77
C LEU A 205 9.62 7.71 34.69
N TYR A 206 9.45 8.72 35.55
CA TYR A 206 10.32 9.89 35.62
C TYR A 206 11.79 9.56 35.93
N GLN A 207 12.07 8.48 36.64
CA GLN A 207 13.45 8.06 36.98
C GLN A 207 14.20 7.49 35.78
N SER A 208 13.52 7.23 34.66
CA SER A 208 14.12 6.75 33.40
C SER A 208 13.94 7.76 32.26
N ILE A 209 13.45 8.99 32.53
CA ILE A 209 13.30 10.03 31.50
C ILE A 209 14.63 10.30 30.78
N GLY A 210 15.74 10.40 31.52
CA GLY A 210 17.06 10.61 30.93
C GLY A 210 17.54 9.46 30.04
N LEU A 211 17.00 8.24 30.23
CA LEU A 211 17.27 7.11 29.33
C LEU A 211 16.44 7.25 28.05
N TYR A 212 15.15 7.58 28.17
CA TYR A 212 14.25 7.69 27.02
C TYR A 212 14.57 8.90 26.15
N SER A 213 15.08 10.00 26.74
CA SER A 213 15.46 11.20 26.01
C SER A 213 16.55 10.95 24.98
N TRP A 214 17.42 9.95 25.17
CA TRP A 214 18.41 9.55 24.15
C TRP A 214 17.76 9.06 22.85
N PHE A 215 16.55 8.49 22.89
CA PHE A 215 15.83 8.13 21.67
C PHE A 215 15.32 9.35 20.90
N LEU A 216 15.28 10.55 21.50
CA LEU A 216 14.98 11.77 20.73
C LEU A 216 16.12 12.12 19.76
N VAL A 217 17.36 11.69 20.03
CA VAL A 217 18.51 11.99 19.16
C VAL A 217 18.32 11.40 17.74
N PRO A 218 18.08 10.08 17.56
CA PRO A 218 17.71 9.53 16.25
C PRO A 218 16.55 10.24 15.55
N LEU A 219 15.50 10.61 16.31
CA LEU A 219 14.34 11.31 15.75
C LEU A 219 14.70 12.69 15.22
N VAL A 220 15.45 13.48 15.99
CA VAL A 220 15.89 14.82 15.59
C VAL A 220 16.82 14.73 14.38
N VAL A 221 17.78 13.81 14.39
CA VAL A 221 18.70 13.61 13.25
C VAL A 221 17.93 13.24 11.98
N TYR A 222 17.02 12.27 12.06
CA TYR A 222 16.17 11.92 10.91
C TYR A 222 15.29 13.10 10.45
N GLY A 223 14.71 13.84 11.40
CA GLY A 223 13.90 15.03 11.11
C GLY A 223 14.68 16.12 10.37
N LEU A 224 15.93 16.36 10.76
CA LEU A 224 16.83 17.31 10.08
C LEU A 224 17.19 16.83 8.67
N MET A 225 17.53 15.55 8.50
CA MET A 225 17.80 14.96 7.18
C MET A 225 16.58 15.12 6.26
N ARG A 226 15.39 14.78 6.78
CA ARG A 226 14.12 14.90 6.07
C ARG A 226 13.82 16.35 5.69
N TYR A 227 14.04 17.28 6.61
CA TYR A 227 13.85 18.71 6.35
C TYR A 227 14.76 19.21 5.22
N TRP A 228 16.02 18.78 5.23
CA TRP A 228 17.00 19.19 4.22
C TRP A 228 16.61 18.71 2.80
N VAL A 229 16.13 17.46 2.68
CA VAL A 229 15.74 16.87 1.38
C VAL A 229 14.35 17.33 0.91
N LEU A 230 13.35 17.31 1.79
CA LEU A 230 11.95 17.57 1.43
C LEU A 230 11.53 19.04 1.59
N GLY A 231 12.35 19.88 2.23
CA GLY A 231 12.02 21.28 2.52
C GLY A 231 10.97 21.45 3.62
N GLY A 232 10.65 20.40 4.37
CA GLY A 232 9.67 20.43 5.45
C GLY A 232 9.64 19.13 6.27
N PRO A 233 9.23 19.20 7.55
CA PRO A 233 9.21 18.02 8.42
C PRO A 233 8.02 17.09 8.14
N VAL A 234 6.90 17.65 7.67
CA VAL A 234 5.64 16.93 7.45
C VAL A 234 5.29 16.95 5.98
N TYR A 235 4.89 15.78 5.47
CA TYR A 235 4.36 15.67 4.13
C TYR A 235 3.08 16.51 4.00
N ARG A 236 3.05 17.45 3.04
CA ARG A 236 1.83 18.16 2.67
C ARG A 236 0.96 17.19 1.88
N GLN A 237 0.07 16.46 2.56
CA GLN A 237 -0.95 15.70 1.85
C GLN A 237 -1.88 16.70 1.14
N GLU A 238 -1.84 16.70 -0.19
CA GLU A 238 -3.00 17.05 -0.98
C GLU A 238 -4.00 15.91 -0.78
N GLY A 239 -4.84 16.06 0.24
CA GLY A 239 -5.90 15.09 0.53
C GLY A 239 -6.79 14.94 -0.69
N TYR A 240 -7.03 13.69 -1.08
CA TYR A 240 -7.96 13.37 -2.16
C TYR A 240 -9.40 13.62 -1.71
N TYR A 241 -9.70 13.33 -0.44
CA TYR A 241 -11.00 13.62 0.16
C TYR A 241 -10.84 14.72 1.22
N ALA A 242 -11.62 15.80 1.07
CA ALA A 242 -11.80 16.81 2.11
C ALA A 242 -12.95 16.39 3.02
N MET A 243 -12.73 16.43 4.34
CA MET A 243 -13.77 16.11 5.32
C MET A 243 -13.58 16.90 6.61
N GLY A 244 -14.69 17.18 7.30
CA GLY A 244 -14.67 17.84 8.61
C GLY A 244 -14.14 16.92 9.72
N ILE A 245 -13.66 17.51 10.81
CA ILE A 245 -13.00 16.79 11.92
C ILE A 245 -13.87 15.65 12.47
N ALA A 246 -15.17 15.86 12.64
CA ALA A 246 -16.08 14.84 13.13
C ALA A 246 -16.19 13.64 12.16
N ALA A 247 -16.30 13.92 10.86
CA ALA A 247 -16.31 12.89 9.83
C ALA A 247 -14.95 12.15 9.78
N SER A 248 -13.84 12.85 9.97
CA SER A 248 -12.53 12.23 10.10
C SER A 248 -12.49 11.22 11.23
N LEU A 249 -12.89 11.60 12.45
CA LEU A 249 -12.91 10.72 13.61
C LEU A 249 -13.76 9.45 13.38
N VAL A 250 -14.95 9.61 12.79
CA VAL A 250 -15.82 8.48 12.42
C VAL A 250 -15.10 7.53 11.46
N ASN A 251 -14.43 8.07 10.45
CA ASN A 251 -13.70 7.27 9.47
C ASN A 251 -12.41 6.64 10.05
N MET A 252 -11.71 7.29 10.99
CA MET A 252 -10.59 6.67 11.70
C MET A 252 -11.05 5.41 12.45
N ILE A 253 -12.16 5.51 13.17
CA ILE A 253 -12.75 4.38 13.92
C ILE A 253 -13.21 3.31 12.93
N GLY A 254 -13.90 3.68 11.85
CA GLY A 254 -14.31 2.75 10.81
C GLY A 254 -13.13 2.01 10.15
N LEU A 255 -12.03 2.72 9.88
CA LEU A 255 -10.79 2.14 9.35
C LEU A 255 -10.13 1.22 10.37
N TYR A 256 -10.13 1.56 11.66
CA TYR A 256 -9.65 0.67 12.71
C TYR A 256 -10.37 -0.69 12.67
N GLY A 257 -11.71 -0.68 12.63
CA GLY A 257 -12.50 -1.91 12.54
C GLY A 257 -12.29 -2.66 11.24
N ARG A 258 -12.20 -1.97 10.09
CA ARG A 258 -11.87 -2.59 8.79
C ARG A 258 -10.52 -3.28 8.80
N ASN A 259 -9.51 -2.67 9.42
CA ASN A 259 -8.18 -3.26 9.57
C ASN A 259 -8.20 -4.49 10.49
N LEU A 260 -8.95 -4.44 11.60
CA LEU A 260 -9.11 -5.62 12.47
C LEU A 260 -9.85 -6.76 11.76
N TRP A 261 -10.89 -6.43 10.98
CA TRP A 261 -11.62 -7.40 10.17
C TRP A 261 -10.69 -8.08 9.16
N ALA A 262 -9.83 -7.32 8.47
CA ALA A 262 -8.88 -7.86 7.50
C ALA A 262 -7.84 -8.82 8.12
N LEU A 263 -7.53 -8.67 9.42
CA LEU A 263 -6.70 -9.64 10.15
C LEU A 263 -7.45 -10.93 10.49
N MET A 264 -8.77 -10.89 10.66
CA MET A 264 -9.59 -12.07 10.97
C MET A 264 -10.02 -12.80 9.70
N TYR A 265 -10.37 -12.04 8.67
CA TYR A 265 -10.84 -12.52 7.37
C TYR A 265 -10.19 -11.66 6.27
N PRO A 266 -9.04 -12.09 5.73
CA PRO A 266 -8.27 -11.29 4.77
C PRO A 266 -8.85 -11.31 3.34
N PHE A 267 -10.00 -11.96 3.10
CA PHE A 267 -10.57 -12.10 1.76
C PHE A 267 -11.76 -11.14 1.52
N PRO A 268 -11.96 -10.62 0.30
CA PRO A 268 -11.02 -10.63 -0.81
C PRO A 268 -9.79 -9.75 -0.52
N LEU A 269 -8.61 -10.24 -0.89
CA LEU A 269 -7.41 -9.42 -0.94
C LEU A 269 -7.50 -8.51 -2.15
N SER A 270 -7.10 -7.25 -2.04
CA SER A 270 -7.07 -6.31 -3.16
C SER A 270 -5.96 -5.28 -2.95
N THR A 271 -5.28 -4.93 -4.03
CA THR A 271 -4.19 -3.94 -3.94
C THR A 271 -4.74 -2.52 -3.75
N PHE A 272 -5.90 -2.24 -4.33
CA PHE A 272 -6.52 -0.91 -4.29
C PHE A 272 -7.91 -1.00 -3.72
N HIS A 273 -8.02 -0.86 -2.40
CA HIS A 273 -9.31 -0.82 -1.74
C HIS A 273 -9.96 0.54 -1.92
N ARG A 274 -11.18 0.53 -2.47
CA ARG A 274 -12.01 1.74 -2.50
C ARG A 274 -12.32 2.22 -1.09
N PHE A 275 -12.09 3.51 -0.88
CA PHE A 275 -12.52 4.20 0.32
C PHE A 275 -13.93 4.74 0.09
N VAL A 276 -14.83 4.38 1.01
CA VAL A 276 -16.19 4.92 1.06
C VAL A 276 -16.33 5.55 2.43
N ALA A 277 -16.67 6.84 2.47
CA ALA A 277 -16.83 7.56 3.71
C ALA A 277 -17.96 6.95 4.54
N ILE A 278 -17.67 6.73 5.82
CA ILE A 278 -18.56 6.10 6.78
C ILE A 278 -19.29 7.19 7.57
N SER A 279 -20.60 7.00 7.78
CA SER A 279 -21.41 7.85 8.68
C SER A 279 -21.42 7.31 10.11
N TRP A 280 -21.60 8.19 11.10
CA TRP A 280 -21.69 7.82 12.52
C TRP A 280 -22.88 6.89 12.83
N SER A 281 -23.94 6.94 12.03
CA SER A 281 -25.13 6.09 12.18
C SER A 281 -25.00 4.74 11.46
N SER A 282 -23.91 4.51 10.74
CA SER A 282 -23.71 3.26 10.00
C SER A 282 -23.36 2.09 10.93
N TRP A 283 -23.79 0.89 10.55
CA TRP A 283 -23.43 -0.32 11.29
C TRP A 283 -21.91 -0.57 11.29
N GLN A 284 -21.20 -0.18 10.22
CA GLN A 284 -19.75 -0.30 10.13
C GLN A 284 -19.05 0.52 11.22
N PHE A 285 -19.50 1.76 11.46
CA PHE A 285 -18.98 2.58 12.55
C PHE A 285 -19.25 1.93 13.90
N ILE A 286 -20.49 1.49 14.15
CA ILE A 286 -20.89 0.88 15.43
C ILE A 286 -20.05 -0.37 15.74
N VAL A 287 -19.93 -1.29 14.78
CA VAL A 287 -19.11 -2.50 14.93
C VAL A 287 -17.64 -2.14 15.18
N SER A 288 -17.11 -1.17 14.43
CA SER A 288 -15.71 -0.74 14.58
C SER A 288 -15.44 -0.05 15.93
N PHE A 289 -16.40 0.73 16.42
CA PHE A 289 -16.35 1.35 17.74
C PHE A 289 -16.34 0.29 18.84
N PHE A 290 -17.22 -0.70 18.79
CA PHE A 290 -17.21 -1.81 19.74
C PHE A 290 -15.93 -2.65 19.64
N ALA A 291 -15.40 -2.87 18.44
CA ALA A 291 -14.11 -3.55 18.25
C ALA A 291 -12.95 -2.78 18.93
N LEU A 292 -12.94 -1.45 18.84
CA LEU A 292 -11.98 -0.59 19.53
C LEU A 292 -12.13 -0.71 21.06
N VAL A 293 -13.36 -0.62 21.58
CA VAL A 293 -13.66 -0.78 23.00
C VAL A 293 -13.25 -2.17 23.50
N LEU A 294 -13.52 -3.22 22.75
CA LEU A 294 -13.12 -4.59 23.09
C LEU A 294 -11.60 -4.75 23.10
N THR A 295 -10.89 -4.13 22.16
CA THR A 295 -9.43 -4.15 22.16
C THR A 295 -8.85 -3.44 23.38
N ALA A 296 -9.40 -2.26 23.73
CA ALA A 296 -9.03 -1.52 24.93
C ALA A 296 -9.34 -2.31 26.22
N ALA A 297 -10.52 -2.93 26.29
CA ALA A 297 -10.93 -3.78 27.40
C ALA A 297 -10.03 -5.02 27.54
N ALA A 298 -9.63 -5.66 26.44
CA ALA A 298 -8.68 -6.76 26.44
C ALA A 298 -7.28 -6.31 26.90
N GLY A 299 -6.83 -5.14 26.46
CA GLY A 299 -5.59 -4.50 26.94
C GLY A 299 -5.64 -4.24 28.45
N TRP A 300 -6.72 -3.65 28.95
CA TRP A 300 -6.92 -3.38 30.37
C TRP A 300 -7.02 -4.67 31.19
N ALA A 301 -7.81 -5.65 30.75
CA ALA A 301 -7.98 -6.92 31.43
C ALA A 301 -6.66 -7.71 31.51
N SER A 302 -5.89 -7.77 30.40
CA SER A 302 -4.58 -8.41 30.38
C SER A 302 -3.58 -7.71 31.31
N TYR A 303 -3.60 -6.38 31.37
CA TYR A 303 -2.79 -5.60 32.32
C TYR A 303 -3.15 -5.94 33.77
N ARG A 304 -4.44 -5.92 34.11
CA ARG A 304 -4.93 -6.26 35.47
C ARG A 304 -4.60 -7.69 35.87
N ARG A 305 -4.60 -8.61 34.91
CA ARG A 305 -4.21 -10.02 35.10
C ARG A 305 -2.69 -10.25 35.07
N LYS A 306 -1.88 -9.20 34.94
CA LYS A 306 -0.41 -9.27 34.88
C LYS A 306 0.10 -10.17 33.75
N LEU A 307 -0.49 -10.02 32.55
CA LEU A 307 -0.10 -10.72 31.32
C LEU A 307 0.67 -9.76 30.40
N PRO A 308 1.93 -9.41 30.72
CA PRO A 308 2.64 -8.32 30.04
C PRO A 308 2.84 -8.56 28.55
N GLY A 309 2.99 -9.81 28.10
CA GLY A 309 3.12 -10.12 26.67
C GLY A 309 1.86 -9.84 25.86
N ILE A 310 0.68 -10.10 26.42
CA ILE A 310 -0.60 -9.77 25.77
C ILE A 310 -0.78 -8.26 25.74
N THR A 311 -0.59 -7.58 26.87
CA THR A 311 -0.72 -6.12 26.95
C THR A 311 0.27 -5.42 26.04
N PHE A 312 1.52 -5.87 25.98
CA PHE A 312 2.54 -5.29 25.11
C PHE A 312 2.21 -5.50 23.63
N GLY A 313 1.82 -6.72 23.24
CA GLY A 313 1.42 -7.03 21.86
C GLY A 313 0.24 -6.17 21.37
N LEU A 314 -0.82 -6.05 22.18
CA LEU A 314 -1.96 -5.17 21.88
C LEU A 314 -1.56 -3.69 21.81
N SER A 315 -0.63 -3.25 22.68
CA SER A 315 -0.11 -1.88 22.64
C SER A 315 0.64 -1.60 21.35
N ILE A 316 1.50 -2.53 20.90
CA ILE A 316 2.23 -2.42 19.62
C ILE A 316 1.25 -2.41 18.43
N PHE A 317 0.22 -3.26 18.45
CA PHE A 317 -0.82 -3.27 17.42
C PHE A 317 -1.50 -1.91 17.30
N VAL A 318 -2.00 -1.35 18.40
CA VAL A 318 -2.69 -0.06 18.41
C VAL A 318 -1.74 1.08 18.00
N LEU A 319 -0.53 1.14 18.57
CA LEU A 319 0.42 2.21 18.28
C LEU A 319 0.77 2.29 16.79
N PHE A 320 1.08 1.16 16.14
CA PHE A 320 1.42 1.17 14.72
C PHE A 320 0.22 1.31 13.81
N LEU A 321 -0.97 0.82 14.20
CA LEU A 321 -2.17 0.94 13.39
C LEU A 321 -2.72 2.37 13.38
N VAL A 322 -2.56 3.12 14.47
CA VAL A 322 -3.01 4.52 14.58
C VAL A 322 -2.27 5.42 13.59
N VAL A 323 -0.99 5.20 13.31
CA VAL A 323 -0.19 6.06 12.41
C VAL A 323 -0.80 6.20 11.00
N PRO A 324 -1.10 5.11 10.26
CA PRO A 324 -1.65 5.21 8.91
C PRO A 324 -3.11 5.67 8.86
N ILE A 325 -3.87 5.57 9.95
CA ILE A 325 -5.32 5.86 9.95
C ILE A 325 -5.66 7.24 10.54
N VAL A 326 -4.72 7.96 11.15
CA VAL A 326 -4.99 9.31 11.70
C VAL A 326 -4.82 10.38 10.62
N PHE A 327 -5.90 11.11 10.35
CA PHE A 327 -5.96 12.23 9.42
C PHE A 327 -6.92 13.32 9.92
N PHE A 328 -6.58 14.60 9.81
CA PHE A 328 -7.42 15.64 10.41
C PHE A 328 -8.52 16.15 9.48
N THR A 329 -8.15 16.67 8.32
CA THR A 329 -9.09 17.31 7.38
C THR A 329 -8.96 16.78 5.95
N LYS A 330 -7.96 15.94 5.72
CA LYS A 330 -7.52 15.50 4.40
C LYS A 330 -7.17 14.03 4.47
N VAL A 331 -7.81 13.23 3.62
CA VAL A 331 -7.59 11.79 3.55
C VAL A 331 -6.92 11.45 2.23
N GLY A 332 -5.84 10.66 2.31
CA GLY A 332 -5.17 10.13 1.12
C GLY A 332 -6.12 9.26 0.28
N ARG A 333 -5.78 9.05 -0.98
CA ARG A 333 -6.61 8.28 -1.93
C ARG A 333 -6.84 6.83 -1.50
N PHE A 334 -5.84 6.21 -0.85
CA PHE A 334 -5.88 4.83 -0.36
C PHE A 334 -5.60 4.80 1.15
N PRO A 335 -6.58 5.19 2.00
CA PRO A 335 -6.42 5.18 3.45
C PRO A 335 -6.46 3.77 4.05
N PHE A 336 -6.80 2.76 3.25
CA PHE A 336 -6.72 1.35 3.60
C PHE A 336 -5.98 0.58 2.51
N THR A 337 -4.94 -0.14 2.91
CA THR A 337 -4.09 -1.01 2.09
C THR A 337 -3.50 -2.07 3.00
N GLU A 338 -3.35 -3.29 2.50
CA GLU A 338 -2.98 -4.47 3.29
C GLU A 338 -1.59 -4.29 3.93
N ARG A 339 -0.64 -3.66 3.23
CA ARG A 339 0.71 -3.39 3.76
C ARG A 339 0.72 -2.56 5.04
N PHE A 340 -0.31 -1.77 5.33
CA PHE A 340 -0.39 -1.02 6.60
C PHE A 340 -0.52 -1.93 7.82
N LEU A 341 -1.01 -3.16 7.64
CA LEU A 341 -1.12 -4.16 8.70
C LEU A 341 0.17 -4.97 8.93
N PHE A 342 1.19 -4.84 8.06
CA PHE A 342 2.40 -5.66 8.13
C PHE A 342 3.11 -5.59 9.50
N VAL A 343 3.30 -4.38 10.05
CA VAL A 343 3.90 -4.17 11.38
C VAL A 343 2.89 -4.29 12.53
N PRO A 344 1.68 -3.69 12.48
CA PRO A 344 0.67 -3.90 13.51
C PRO A 344 0.39 -5.38 13.80
N PHE A 345 0.38 -6.22 12.77
CA PHE A 345 0.12 -7.65 12.91
C PHE A 345 1.18 -8.37 13.76
N ILE A 346 2.43 -7.88 13.82
CA ILE A 346 3.45 -8.39 14.76
C ILE A 346 2.96 -8.28 16.21
N GLY A 347 2.30 -7.16 16.56
CA GLY A 347 1.71 -6.95 17.89
C GLY A 347 0.62 -7.96 18.21
N VAL A 348 -0.27 -8.22 17.23
CA VAL A 348 -1.32 -9.25 17.35
C VAL A 348 -0.71 -10.64 17.49
N THR A 349 0.30 -10.98 16.67
CA THR A 349 1.03 -12.25 16.77
C THR A 349 1.63 -12.44 18.16
N VAL A 350 2.29 -11.42 18.72
CA VAL A 350 2.81 -11.48 20.09
C VAL A 350 1.67 -11.74 21.07
N ALA A 351 0.60 -10.94 21.04
CA ALA A 351 -0.50 -11.07 21.98
C ALA A 351 -1.17 -12.46 21.93
N VAL A 352 -1.48 -12.95 20.73
CA VAL A 352 -2.10 -14.27 20.51
C VAL A 352 -1.16 -15.39 20.94
N THR A 353 0.14 -15.29 20.67
CA THR A 353 1.09 -16.33 21.09
C THR A 353 1.20 -16.44 22.60
N PHE A 354 1.22 -15.31 23.31
CA PHE A 354 1.16 -15.30 24.78
C PHE A 354 -0.17 -15.83 25.31
N LEU A 355 -1.28 -15.50 24.66
CA LEU A 355 -2.59 -16.05 25.01
C LEU A 355 -2.59 -17.58 24.86
N LEU A 356 -2.16 -18.12 23.72
CA LEU A 356 -2.05 -19.55 23.47
C LEU A 356 -1.16 -20.27 24.51
N GLN A 357 -0.05 -19.65 24.90
CA GLN A 357 0.80 -20.18 25.98
C GLN A 357 0.10 -20.17 27.34
N SER A 358 -0.66 -19.11 27.66
CA SER A 358 -1.39 -19.00 28.93
C SER A 358 -2.56 -19.97 29.01
N LEU A 359 -3.15 -20.32 27.87
CA LEU A 359 -4.28 -21.23 27.76
C LEU A 359 -3.90 -22.70 27.82
N LYS A 360 -2.60 -23.06 27.98
CA LYS A 360 -2.07 -24.44 28.04
C LYS A 360 -3.09 -25.41 28.66
N PRO A 361 -3.90 -26.10 27.85
CA PRO A 361 -5.06 -26.74 28.41
C PRO A 361 -4.68 -28.13 28.93
N ARG A 362 -5.30 -28.55 30.03
CA ARG A 362 -5.55 -29.97 30.31
C ARG A 362 -6.70 -30.45 29.40
N VAL A 363 -6.54 -30.33 28.08
CA VAL A 363 -7.56 -30.76 27.11
C VAL A 363 -7.43 -32.25 26.84
N SER A 364 -8.58 -32.89 26.61
CA SER A 364 -8.63 -34.28 26.15
C SER A 364 -7.89 -34.44 24.82
N GLY A 365 -7.45 -35.67 24.52
CA GLY A 365 -6.77 -35.99 23.26
C GLY A 365 -7.58 -35.58 22.03
N VAL A 366 -8.91 -35.70 22.08
CA VAL A 366 -9.83 -35.32 21.00
C VAL A 366 -9.78 -33.81 20.73
N VAL A 367 -9.90 -32.97 21.75
CA VAL A 367 -9.88 -31.50 21.56
C VAL A 367 -8.53 -31.04 21.04
N ARG A 368 -7.43 -31.65 21.51
CA ARG A 368 -6.09 -31.38 20.98
C ARG A 368 -5.96 -31.77 19.51
N TRP A 369 -6.50 -32.93 19.13
CA TRP A 369 -6.47 -33.39 17.74
C TRP A 369 -7.30 -32.49 16.82
N LEU A 370 -8.53 -32.13 17.23
CA LEU A 370 -9.38 -31.17 16.51
C LEU A 370 -8.70 -29.81 16.34
N PHE A 371 -7.99 -29.31 17.37
CA PHE A 371 -7.22 -28.08 17.26
C PHE A 371 -6.08 -28.18 16.23
N ILE A 372 -5.34 -29.29 16.22
CA ILE A 372 -4.25 -29.52 15.26
C ILE A 372 -4.81 -29.60 13.83
N VAL A 373 -5.89 -30.34 13.62
CA VAL A 373 -6.56 -30.47 12.31
C VAL A 373 -7.09 -29.11 11.86
N GLY A 374 -7.72 -28.34 12.76
CA GLY A 374 -8.19 -26.99 12.46
C GLY A 374 -7.06 -26.04 12.07
N LEU A 375 -5.93 -26.09 12.79
CA LEU A 375 -4.75 -25.29 12.48
C LEU A 375 -4.12 -25.70 11.13
N ALA A 376 -4.04 -27.00 10.84
CA ALA A 376 -3.56 -27.50 9.56
C ALA A 376 -4.48 -27.06 8.41
N GLY A 377 -5.80 -27.15 8.59
CA GLY A 377 -6.79 -26.65 7.65
C GLY A 377 -6.65 -25.14 7.39
N LEU A 378 -6.46 -24.33 8.45
CA LEU A 378 -6.22 -22.89 8.33
C LEU A 378 -4.95 -22.59 7.52
N PHE A 379 -3.85 -23.30 7.79
CA PHE A 379 -2.62 -23.15 7.01
C PHE A 379 -2.81 -23.52 5.55
N ILE A 380 -3.53 -24.60 5.24
CA ILE A 380 -3.83 -24.99 3.85
C ILE A 380 -4.68 -23.92 3.15
N VAL A 381 -5.75 -23.41 3.80
CA VAL A 381 -6.60 -22.35 3.24
C VAL A 381 -5.79 -21.09 2.96
N ASN A 382 -4.93 -20.69 3.90
CA ASN A 382 -4.05 -19.55 3.70
C ASN A 382 -3.05 -19.78 2.56
N TRP A 383 -2.47 -20.98 2.46
CA TRP A 383 -1.55 -21.34 1.39
C TRP A 383 -2.22 -21.24 0.02
N VAL A 384 -3.44 -21.80 -0.14
CA VAL A 384 -4.22 -21.70 -1.38
C VAL A 384 -4.53 -20.24 -1.72
N GLY A 385 -4.95 -19.44 -0.74
CA GLY A 385 -5.20 -18.01 -0.92
C GLY A 385 -3.95 -17.25 -1.36
N ILE A 386 -2.80 -17.57 -0.76
CA ILE A 386 -1.50 -16.97 -1.09
C ILE A 386 -1.05 -17.39 -2.49
N GLN A 387 -1.16 -18.66 -2.89
CA GLN A 387 -0.76 -19.05 -4.25
C GLN A 387 -1.61 -18.36 -5.33
N LYS A 388 -2.92 -18.20 -5.10
CA LYS A 388 -3.78 -17.40 -5.99
C LYS A 388 -3.32 -15.95 -6.05
N ARG A 389 -3.04 -15.35 -4.89
CA ARG A 389 -2.55 -13.97 -4.81
C ARG A 389 -1.19 -13.80 -5.47
N ASN A 390 -0.26 -14.75 -5.33
CA ASN A 390 1.06 -14.65 -5.95
C ASN A 390 0.97 -14.66 -7.48
N ALA A 391 0.01 -15.39 -8.05
CA ALA A 391 -0.25 -15.38 -9.48
C ALA A 391 -0.73 -14.00 -9.98
N ASP A 392 -1.51 -13.27 -9.18
CA ASP A 392 -1.92 -11.90 -9.52
C ASP A 392 -0.71 -10.94 -9.58
N TRP A 393 0.36 -11.20 -8.83
CA TRP A 393 1.56 -10.35 -8.79
C TRP A 393 2.65 -10.77 -9.80
N LYS A 394 2.32 -11.66 -10.74
CA LYS A 394 3.30 -12.25 -11.67
C LYS A 394 3.94 -11.21 -12.61
N ASN A 395 3.13 -10.30 -13.13
CA ASN A 395 3.49 -9.21 -14.04
C ASN A 395 2.37 -8.16 -14.04
N ASP A 396 2.61 -6.99 -14.65
CA ASP A 396 1.63 -5.89 -14.72
C ASP A 396 0.27 -6.32 -15.28
N ALA A 397 0.25 -7.15 -16.34
CA ALA A 397 -1.00 -7.60 -16.94
C ALA A 397 -1.87 -8.38 -15.94
N ALA A 398 -1.28 -9.36 -15.23
CA ALA A 398 -1.96 -10.11 -14.18
C ALA A 398 -2.37 -9.21 -13.01
N PHE A 399 -1.49 -8.27 -12.63
CA PHE A 399 -1.70 -7.37 -11.50
C PHE A 399 -2.90 -6.46 -11.74
N TYR A 400 -2.94 -5.75 -12.85
CA TYR A 400 -4.05 -4.85 -13.16
C TYR A 400 -5.35 -5.59 -13.52
N ALA A 401 -5.25 -6.78 -14.14
CA ALA A 401 -6.42 -7.64 -14.34
C ALA A 401 -7.04 -8.06 -12.99
N SER A 402 -6.21 -8.34 -11.97
CA SER A 402 -6.70 -8.64 -10.62
C SER A 402 -7.43 -7.44 -9.99
N VAL A 403 -6.93 -6.22 -10.18
CA VAL A 403 -7.57 -4.99 -9.68
C VAL A 403 -8.97 -4.82 -10.27
N VAL A 404 -9.11 -5.02 -11.59
CA VAL A 404 -10.41 -4.95 -12.28
C VAL A 404 -11.35 -6.08 -11.84
N ARG A 405 -10.82 -7.29 -11.66
CA ARG A 405 -11.59 -8.45 -11.21
C ARG A 405 -12.15 -8.25 -9.80
N ASP A 406 -11.33 -7.71 -8.89
CA ASP A 406 -11.66 -7.58 -7.48
C ASP A 406 -12.54 -6.34 -7.21
N ASP A 407 -12.37 -5.27 -8.00
CA ASP A 407 -13.23 -4.08 -7.99
C ASP A 407 -13.42 -3.54 -9.43
N PRO A 408 -14.49 -3.97 -10.14
CA PRO A 408 -14.80 -3.46 -11.48
C PRO A 408 -15.12 -1.96 -11.54
N GLY A 409 -15.29 -1.29 -10.40
CA GLY A 409 -15.42 0.15 -10.32
C GLY A 409 -14.08 0.89 -10.17
N ASN A 410 -12.96 0.18 -10.11
CA ASN A 410 -11.65 0.76 -9.89
C ASN A 410 -10.97 1.18 -11.20
N GLU A 411 -10.93 2.49 -11.42
CA GLU A 411 -10.39 3.10 -12.64
C GLU A 411 -8.89 2.78 -12.87
N PHE A 412 -8.09 2.53 -11.83
CA PHE A 412 -6.65 2.25 -11.99
C PHE A 412 -6.38 0.94 -12.70
N GLY A 413 -7.17 -0.10 -12.40
CA GLY A 413 -7.02 -1.39 -13.05
C GLY A 413 -7.14 -1.25 -14.57
N TYR A 414 -8.08 -0.43 -15.01
CA TYR A 414 -8.31 -0.19 -16.43
C TYR A 414 -7.33 0.81 -17.07
N ALA A 415 -6.92 1.85 -16.35
CA ALA A 415 -6.00 2.85 -16.87
C ALA A 415 -4.63 2.25 -17.22
N PHE A 416 -4.11 1.42 -16.33
CA PHE A 416 -2.75 0.87 -16.44
C PHE A 416 -2.70 -0.59 -16.89
N GLY A 417 -3.83 -1.29 -16.91
CA GLY A 417 -3.88 -2.67 -17.39
C GLY A 417 -3.59 -2.78 -18.89
N THR A 418 -2.97 -3.90 -19.26
CA THR A 418 -2.83 -4.29 -20.66
C THR A 418 -3.96 -5.25 -20.99
N PHE A 419 -4.87 -4.79 -21.84
CA PHE A 419 -6.08 -5.52 -22.23
C PHE A 419 -6.01 -5.87 -23.71
N LYS A 420 -6.80 -6.87 -24.13
CA LYS A 420 -6.83 -7.25 -25.54
C LYS A 420 -7.50 -6.12 -26.32
N GLU A 421 -6.87 -5.68 -27.40
CA GLU A 421 -7.47 -4.70 -28.29
C GLU A 421 -8.51 -5.34 -29.21
N VAL A 422 -9.62 -4.64 -29.41
CA VAL A 422 -10.66 -4.93 -30.37
C VAL A 422 -10.61 -3.84 -31.45
N LEU A 423 -10.65 -4.26 -32.71
CA LEU A 423 -10.72 -3.33 -33.85
C LEU A 423 -12.19 -3.01 -34.14
N TYR A 424 -12.52 -1.72 -34.15
CA TYR A 424 -13.76 -1.20 -34.71
C TYR A 424 -13.50 -0.68 -36.13
N GLN A 425 -14.40 -0.97 -37.07
CA GLN A 425 -14.34 -0.45 -38.44
C GLN A 425 -15.75 -0.26 -39.00
N LYS A 426 -16.15 0.99 -39.25
CA LYS A 426 -17.45 1.35 -39.86
C LYS A 426 -17.38 2.75 -40.45
N ASN A 427 -18.08 2.99 -41.56
CA ASN A 427 -18.23 4.32 -42.18
C ASN A 427 -16.89 5.06 -42.45
N GLY A 428 -15.85 4.33 -42.86
CA GLY A 428 -14.52 4.90 -43.14
C GLY A 428 -13.65 5.14 -41.91
N LEU A 429 -14.24 5.15 -40.70
CA LEU A 429 -13.49 5.26 -39.45
C LEU A 429 -13.11 3.87 -38.94
N SER A 430 -11.82 3.70 -38.60
CA SER A 430 -11.36 2.54 -37.83
C SER A 430 -10.51 2.98 -36.65
N PHE A 431 -10.62 2.25 -35.54
CA PHE A 431 -9.84 2.49 -34.34
C PHE A 431 -9.78 1.25 -33.47
N ARG A 432 -8.82 1.21 -32.55
CA ARG A 432 -8.67 0.13 -31.59
C ARG A 432 -9.10 0.57 -30.21
N TYR A 433 -9.78 -0.31 -29.50
CA TYR A 433 -10.19 -0.06 -28.13
C TYR A 433 -9.99 -1.31 -27.25
N PRO A 434 -9.70 -1.15 -25.96
CA PRO A 434 -9.57 -2.28 -25.03
C PRO A 434 -10.88 -3.07 -24.87
N ASP A 435 -10.81 -4.41 -24.80
CA ASP A 435 -11.96 -5.31 -24.63
C ASP A 435 -12.71 -5.15 -23.29
N VAL A 436 -12.16 -4.36 -22.38
CA VAL A 436 -12.80 -3.93 -21.15
C VAL A 436 -13.88 -2.87 -21.33
N PHE A 437 -13.93 -2.20 -22.50
CA PHE A 437 -15.01 -1.27 -22.83
C PHE A 437 -16.18 -2.04 -23.46
N THR A 438 -17.39 -1.74 -23.00
CA THR A 438 -18.61 -2.15 -23.69
C THR A 438 -18.87 -1.16 -24.82
N LEU A 439 -18.89 -1.63 -26.06
CA LEU A 439 -19.26 -0.83 -27.23
C LEU A 439 -20.77 -0.87 -27.43
N GLN A 440 -21.38 0.29 -27.60
CA GLN A 440 -22.78 0.46 -27.97
C GLN A 440 -22.86 1.25 -29.27
N GLU A 441 -23.46 0.67 -30.32
CA GLU A 441 -23.67 1.39 -31.57
C GLU A 441 -24.80 2.43 -31.45
N LYS A 442 -24.59 3.58 -32.08
CA LYS A 442 -25.59 4.63 -32.31
C LYS A 442 -25.82 4.78 -33.83
N GLU A 443 -26.84 5.53 -34.21
CA GLU A 443 -27.12 5.84 -35.63
C GLU A 443 -25.94 6.56 -36.33
N THR A 444 -25.27 7.48 -35.63
CA THR A 444 -24.19 8.34 -36.16
C THR A 444 -22.79 7.98 -35.65
N GLY A 445 -22.65 6.94 -34.83
CA GLY A 445 -21.41 6.69 -34.10
C GLY A 445 -21.47 5.51 -33.14
N VAL A 446 -20.62 5.57 -32.11
CA VAL A 446 -20.51 4.56 -31.06
C VAL A 446 -20.26 5.19 -29.71
N VAL A 447 -20.61 4.48 -28.65
CA VAL A 447 -20.23 4.81 -27.28
C VAL A 447 -19.45 3.66 -26.68
N LEU A 448 -18.25 3.97 -26.18
CA LEU A 448 -17.46 3.07 -25.36
C LEU A 448 -17.72 3.40 -23.90
N VAL A 449 -18.20 2.42 -23.13
CA VAL A 449 -18.54 2.59 -21.71
C VAL A 449 -17.77 1.59 -20.85
N THR A 450 -17.21 2.08 -19.75
CA THR A 450 -16.57 1.26 -18.73
C THR A 450 -17.52 1.02 -17.55
N LYS A 451 -17.32 -0.07 -16.79
CA LYS A 451 -18.11 -0.35 -15.59
C LYS A 451 -17.92 0.68 -14.47
N SER A 452 -16.78 1.38 -14.48
CA SER A 452 -16.47 2.50 -13.57
C SER A 452 -17.23 3.80 -13.90
N GLY A 453 -17.90 3.87 -15.05
CA GLY A 453 -18.71 5.03 -15.44
C GLY A 453 -18.00 6.04 -16.34
N PHE A 454 -16.77 5.78 -16.77
CA PHE A 454 -16.16 6.53 -17.87
C PHE A 454 -16.84 6.14 -19.19
N ALA A 455 -17.25 7.15 -19.94
CA ALA A 455 -17.90 7.01 -21.23
C ALA A 455 -17.21 7.90 -22.27
N MET A 456 -17.05 7.35 -23.48
CA MET A 456 -16.50 8.03 -24.64
C MET A 456 -17.48 7.86 -25.81
N SER A 457 -18.09 8.94 -26.29
CA SER A 457 -18.89 8.93 -27.53
C SER A 457 -17.97 9.29 -28.70
N ILE A 458 -18.10 8.59 -29.81
CA ILE A 458 -17.36 8.82 -31.05
C ILE A 458 -18.39 8.86 -32.18
N ASP A 459 -18.63 10.04 -32.72
CA ASP A 459 -19.59 10.30 -33.79
C ASP A 459 -18.84 10.75 -35.04
N SER A 460 -19.07 10.10 -36.18
CA SER A 460 -18.39 10.42 -37.45
C SER A 460 -19.39 10.96 -38.46
N ASN A 461 -19.11 12.16 -38.97
CA ASN A 461 -19.94 12.84 -39.95
C ASN A 461 -19.14 13.18 -41.20
N VAL A 462 -19.82 13.21 -42.35
CA VAL A 462 -19.23 13.71 -43.60
C VAL A 462 -19.07 15.23 -43.49
N LYS A 463 -17.87 15.75 -43.77
CA LYS A 463 -17.59 17.18 -43.78
C LYS A 463 -18.05 17.78 -45.10
N ASP A 464 -18.77 18.90 -45.05
CA ASP A 464 -19.02 19.71 -46.25
C ASP A 464 -17.68 20.28 -46.77
N PRO A 465 -17.27 19.97 -48.02
CA PRO A 465 -16.01 20.47 -48.58
C PRO A 465 -15.92 22.01 -48.63
N LEU A 466 -17.05 22.71 -48.65
CA LEU A 466 -17.11 24.17 -48.71
C LEU A 466 -17.09 24.83 -47.33
N GLU A 467 -17.25 24.05 -46.25
CA GLU A 467 -17.31 24.55 -44.88
C GLU A 467 -15.92 24.54 -44.21
N SER A 468 -15.50 25.71 -43.70
CA SER A 468 -14.27 25.79 -42.90
C SER A 468 -14.44 25.11 -41.54
N ALA A 469 -13.35 24.60 -40.95
CA ALA A 469 -13.41 23.94 -39.64
C ALA A 469 -13.97 24.87 -38.54
N MET A 470 -13.61 26.16 -38.57
CA MET A 470 -14.12 27.14 -37.61
C MET A 470 -15.61 27.44 -37.80
N ALA A 471 -16.10 27.47 -39.05
CA ALA A 471 -17.52 27.60 -39.33
C ALA A 471 -18.30 26.40 -38.78
N TYR A 472 -17.82 25.17 -39.01
CA TYR A 472 -18.40 23.96 -38.44
C TYR A 472 -18.44 23.99 -36.91
N LEU A 473 -17.35 24.42 -36.26
CA LEU A 473 -17.25 24.51 -34.80
C LEU A 473 -18.22 25.55 -34.21
N SER A 474 -18.44 26.66 -34.90
CA SER A 474 -19.28 27.77 -34.43
C SER A 474 -20.77 27.43 -34.36
N ARG A 475 -21.20 26.43 -35.13
CA ARG A 475 -22.60 25.97 -35.20
C ARG A 475 -22.86 24.70 -34.39
N GLN A 476 -21.83 24.11 -33.78
CA GLN A 476 -22.03 23.03 -32.84
C GLN A 476 -22.69 23.56 -31.57
N PRO A 477 -23.71 22.85 -31.04
CA PRO A 477 -24.34 23.25 -29.80
C PRO A 477 -23.32 23.24 -28.66
N ALA A 478 -23.48 24.17 -27.71
CA ALA A 478 -22.73 24.09 -26.47
C ALA A 478 -23.21 22.87 -25.66
N GLU A 479 -22.26 22.11 -25.13
CA GLU A 479 -22.57 21.07 -24.15
C GLU A 479 -23.10 21.73 -22.86
N PRO A 480 -23.95 21.03 -22.07
CA PRO A 480 -24.38 21.54 -20.78
C PRO A 480 -23.18 21.89 -19.88
N GLY A 481 -23.30 22.90 -19.02
CA GLY A 481 -22.25 23.29 -18.07
C GLY A 481 -21.46 24.52 -18.47
N ALA A 482 -20.36 24.78 -17.74
CA ALA A 482 -19.50 25.94 -17.95
C ALA A 482 -18.28 25.56 -18.79
N LEU A 483 -18.02 26.30 -19.88
CA LEU A 483 -16.78 26.15 -20.65
C LEU A 483 -15.59 26.61 -19.79
N VAL A 484 -14.63 25.71 -19.57
CA VAL A 484 -13.42 25.94 -18.78
C VAL A 484 -12.29 26.44 -19.67
N SER A 485 -12.09 25.81 -20.83
CA SER A 485 -11.06 26.17 -21.80
C SER A 485 -11.41 25.62 -23.17
N GLU A 486 -10.98 26.29 -24.22
CA GLU A 486 -10.97 25.72 -25.58
C GLU A 486 -9.73 26.13 -26.35
N GLY A 487 -9.40 25.36 -27.38
CA GLY A 487 -8.28 25.69 -28.26
C GLY A 487 -7.93 24.59 -29.24
N GLN A 488 -6.97 24.89 -30.11
CA GLN A 488 -6.46 23.93 -31.07
C GLN A 488 -5.68 22.81 -30.35
N ALA A 489 -6.03 21.56 -30.68
CA ALA A 489 -5.36 20.36 -30.20
C ALA A 489 -4.43 19.80 -31.27
N LYS A 490 -3.53 18.89 -30.87
CA LYS A 490 -2.67 18.14 -31.79
C LYS A 490 -2.97 16.66 -31.66
N VAL A 491 -3.42 16.05 -32.75
CA VAL A 491 -3.66 14.62 -32.85
C VAL A 491 -2.93 14.11 -34.09
N ALA A 492 -2.22 12.98 -33.96
CA ALA A 492 -1.52 12.38 -35.07
C ALA A 492 -2.53 11.93 -36.15
N ALA A 493 -2.15 12.03 -37.43
CA ALA A 493 -2.97 11.64 -38.58
C ALA A 493 -4.27 12.45 -38.79
N VAL A 494 -4.41 13.61 -38.16
CA VAL A 494 -5.56 14.53 -38.33
C VAL A 494 -5.07 15.88 -38.87
N GLU A 495 -5.78 16.49 -39.81
CA GLU A 495 -5.41 17.77 -40.44
C GLU A 495 -5.61 18.95 -39.47
N PHE A 496 -6.72 18.92 -38.73
CA PHE A 496 -7.05 19.94 -37.75
C PHE A 496 -7.83 19.32 -36.58
N ALA A 497 -7.49 19.73 -35.36
CA ALA A 497 -8.18 19.28 -34.15
C ALA A 497 -8.51 20.46 -33.23
N TRP A 498 -9.68 20.43 -32.61
CA TRP A 498 -10.13 21.44 -31.65
C TRP A 498 -10.70 20.78 -30.40
N ALA A 499 -10.27 21.23 -29.23
CA ALA A 499 -10.73 20.71 -27.95
C ALA A 499 -11.49 21.78 -27.16
N ARG A 500 -12.55 21.37 -26.46
CA ARG A 500 -13.30 22.16 -25.49
C ARG A 500 -13.41 21.36 -24.19
N ASN A 501 -13.12 22.01 -23.05
CA ASN A 501 -13.29 21.43 -21.73
C ASN A 501 -14.48 22.08 -21.04
N TRP A 502 -15.38 21.26 -20.52
CA TRP A 502 -16.61 21.69 -19.88
C TRP A 502 -16.65 21.20 -18.43
N ASN A 503 -17.24 22.00 -17.53
CA ASN A 503 -17.54 21.59 -16.16
C ASN A 503 -19.05 21.50 -15.96
N GLN A 504 -19.52 20.27 -15.74
CA GLN A 504 -20.92 19.95 -15.50
C GLN A 504 -21.13 19.55 -14.04
N LYS A 505 -21.54 20.51 -13.20
CA LYS A 505 -21.85 20.27 -11.77
C LYS A 505 -20.71 19.56 -11.02
N GLY A 506 -19.46 19.95 -11.30
CA GLY A 506 -18.26 19.38 -10.68
C GLY A 506 -17.70 18.13 -11.37
N THR A 507 -18.22 17.77 -12.54
CA THR A 507 -17.65 16.71 -13.39
C THR A 507 -17.08 17.34 -14.65
N GLU A 508 -15.80 17.10 -14.93
CA GLU A 508 -15.16 17.60 -16.15
C GLU A 508 -15.55 16.72 -17.35
N MET A 509 -15.71 17.34 -18.52
CA MET A 509 -15.96 16.67 -19.79
C MET A 509 -15.03 17.28 -20.84
N LEU A 510 -14.40 16.42 -21.64
CA LEU A 510 -13.62 16.81 -22.80
C LEU A 510 -14.45 16.56 -24.05
N GLU A 511 -14.48 17.55 -24.92
CA GLU A 511 -15.07 17.52 -26.25
C GLU A 511 -13.96 17.77 -27.26
N LEU A 512 -13.82 16.91 -28.26
CA LEU A 512 -12.74 16.93 -29.23
C LEU A 512 -13.31 16.75 -30.65
N PHE A 513 -12.98 17.68 -31.53
CA PHE A 513 -13.34 17.66 -32.95
C PHE A 513 -12.12 17.38 -33.79
N LEU A 514 -12.17 16.35 -34.63
CA LEU A 514 -11.08 15.90 -35.48
C LEU A 514 -11.51 16.00 -36.95
N PHE A 515 -10.75 16.74 -37.75
CA PHE A 515 -11.03 16.94 -39.17
C PHE A 515 -9.95 16.23 -39.99
N ALA A 516 -10.34 15.22 -40.78
CA ALA A 516 -9.42 14.45 -41.60
C ALA A 516 -10.17 13.82 -42.79
N ALA A 517 -9.55 13.77 -43.97
CA ALA A 517 -10.01 13.01 -45.13
C ALA A 517 -11.50 13.25 -45.52
N GLY A 518 -11.97 14.49 -45.42
CA GLY A 518 -13.37 14.84 -45.73
C GLY A 518 -14.40 14.39 -44.68
N GLN A 519 -13.96 13.96 -43.50
CA GLN A 519 -14.80 13.63 -42.36
C GLN A 519 -14.54 14.58 -41.18
N VAL A 520 -15.55 14.70 -40.30
CA VAL A 520 -15.43 15.28 -38.96
C VAL A 520 -15.81 14.22 -37.95
N VAL A 521 -14.85 13.85 -37.10
CA VAL A 521 -15.10 12.97 -35.95
C VAL A 521 -15.22 13.81 -34.70
N HIS A 522 -16.40 13.74 -34.07
CA HIS A 522 -16.71 14.39 -32.82
C HIS A 522 -16.60 13.36 -31.69
N VAL A 523 -15.73 13.63 -30.73
CA VAL A 523 -15.46 12.76 -29.59
C VAL A 523 -15.81 13.49 -28.30
N THR A 524 -16.61 12.88 -27.45
CA THR A 524 -16.85 13.37 -26.08
C THR A 524 -16.39 12.34 -25.07
N ALA A 525 -15.72 12.76 -24.00
CA ALA A 525 -15.25 11.91 -22.92
C ALA A 525 -15.64 12.49 -21.56
N LYS A 526 -16.18 11.63 -20.69
CA LYS A 526 -16.63 12.01 -19.34
C LYS A 526 -16.48 10.84 -18.35
N PRO A 527 -15.94 11.06 -17.14
CA PRO A 527 -15.31 12.29 -16.66
C PRO A 527 -13.90 12.51 -17.25
N ALA A 528 -13.54 13.77 -17.55
CA ALA A 528 -12.26 14.14 -18.16
C ALA A 528 -11.09 14.26 -17.17
N ASP A 529 -11.37 14.36 -15.87
CA ASP A 529 -10.39 14.24 -14.80
C ASP A 529 -10.09 12.77 -14.42
N SER A 530 -10.65 11.83 -15.19
CA SER A 530 -10.46 10.41 -14.96
C SER A 530 -9.06 9.92 -15.33
N VAL A 531 -8.58 8.90 -14.61
CA VAL A 531 -7.34 8.19 -14.99
C VAL A 531 -7.46 7.45 -16.33
N PHE A 532 -8.68 7.32 -16.88
CA PHE A 532 -8.94 6.77 -18.22
C PHE A 532 -8.46 7.65 -19.37
N MET A 533 -8.09 8.91 -19.13
CA MET A 533 -7.63 9.79 -20.21
C MET A 533 -6.38 9.24 -20.93
N GLY A 534 -5.55 8.43 -20.27
CA GLY A 534 -4.46 7.73 -20.95
C GLY A 534 -4.91 6.64 -21.94
N GLN A 535 -6.06 6.00 -21.72
CA GLN A 535 -6.66 5.07 -22.68
C GLN A 535 -7.43 5.82 -23.77
N PHE A 536 -8.06 6.95 -23.43
CA PHE A 536 -8.64 7.87 -24.41
C PHE A 536 -7.58 8.30 -25.45
N ASP A 537 -6.41 8.74 -25.00
CA ASP A 537 -5.32 9.16 -25.89
C ASP A 537 -4.86 8.02 -26.83
N LYS A 538 -4.80 6.78 -26.33
CA LYS A 538 -4.47 5.61 -27.15
C LYS A 538 -5.55 5.31 -28.20
N ILE A 539 -6.83 5.38 -27.81
CA ILE A 539 -7.96 5.14 -28.71
C ILE A 539 -7.95 6.21 -29.81
N VAL A 540 -7.91 7.49 -29.45
CA VAL A 540 -7.88 8.61 -30.39
C VAL A 540 -6.63 8.55 -31.28
N GLY A 541 -5.47 8.21 -30.72
CA GLY A 541 -4.23 8.04 -31.48
C GLY A 541 -4.23 6.84 -32.44
N SER A 542 -5.19 5.92 -32.31
CA SER A 542 -5.37 4.77 -33.21
C SER A 542 -6.36 5.02 -34.35
N PHE A 543 -6.95 6.22 -34.42
CA PHE A 543 -7.91 6.56 -35.46
C PHE A 543 -7.24 6.53 -36.84
N ALA A 544 -7.89 5.83 -37.77
CA ALA A 544 -7.55 5.82 -39.18
C ALA A 544 -8.81 6.12 -39.99
N PHE A 545 -8.66 7.04 -40.95
CA PHE A 545 -9.68 7.66 -41.78
C PHE A 545 -9.57 7.22 -43.24
#